data_AF-A0A962MI29-F1
#
_entry.id   AF-A0A962MI29-F1
#
_cell.length_a   1.000
_cell.length_b   1.000
_cell.length_c   1.000
_cell.angle_alpha   90.00
_cell.angle_beta   90.00
_cell.angle_gamma   90.00
#
_symmetry.space_group_name_H-M   'P 1'
#
loop_
_entity.id
_entity.type
_entity.pdbx_description
1 polymer ?
#
loop_
_entity_poly.entity_id
_entity_poly.type
_entity_poly.pdbx_seq_one_letter_code
_entity_poly.pdbx_strand_id
1 'polypeptide(L)'
;MFRDREDAAIRLAEQLMVYQGQNPLVLAIPRGAVPMAKIIANKLQGEMDVVLVRKLGAPGNPELAIGAIDETGWVYMTQEAGHIVHDIQYI
;
A
#
# COMPACT_ATOMS: atom_id res chain seq x y z
N MET A 1 -21.46 -3.68 2.74
CA MET A 1 -20.74 -4.10 1.52
C MET A 1 -20.79 -2.95 0.52
N PHE A 2 -19.69 -2.67 -0.18
CA PHE A 2 -19.64 -1.63 -1.22
C PHE A 2 -20.16 -2.14 -2.55
N ARG A 3 -20.68 -1.25 -3.39
CA ARG A 3 -21.21 -1.60 -4.72
C ARG A 3 -20.10 -1.87 -5.72
N ASP A 4 -19.09 -1.01 -5.73
CA ASP A 4 -17.91 -1.08 -6.57
C ASP A 4 -16.75 -0.29 -5.91
N ARG A 5 -15.65 -0.14 -6.63
CA ARG A 5 -14.47 0.60 -6.16
C ARG A 5 -14.74 2.10 -6.01
N GLU A 6 -15.63 2.67 -6.80
CA GLU A 6 -15.98 4.08 -6.74
C GLU A 6 -16.83 4.39 -5.50
N ASP A 7 -17.85 3.58 -5.20
CA ASP A 7 -18.64 3.64 -3.95
C ASP A 7 -17.73 3.48 -2.71
N ALA A 8 -16.78 2.54 -2.76
CA ALA A 8 -15.82 2.37 -1.68
C ALA A 8 -14.92 3.61 -1.50
N ALA A 9 -14.43 4.21 -2.60
CA ALA A 9 -13.58 5.40 -2.57
C ALA A 9 -14.33 6.64 -2.05
N ILE A 10 -15.58 6.83 -2.48
CA ILE A 10 -16.43 7.93 -2.03
C ILE A 10 -16.66 7.85 -0.52
N ARG A 11 -17.05 6.67 -0.02
CA ARG A 11 -17.29 6.46 1.42
C ARG A 11 -16.02 6.60 2.25
N LEU A 12 -14.88 6.16 1.72
CA LEU A 12 -13.59 6.35 2.39
C LEU A 12 -13.23 7.84 2.49
N ALA A 13 -13.38 8.59 1.40
CA ALA A 13 -13.13 10.03 1.41
C ALA A 13 -14.04 10.78 2.41
N GLU A 14 -15.30 10.38 2.55
CA GLU A 14 -16.23 10.94 3.54
C GLU A 14 -15.75 10.73 4.98
N GLN A 15 -15.13 9.58 5.28
CA GLN A 15 -14.53 9.32 6.59
C GLN A 15 -13.22 10.08 6.82
N LEU A 16 -12.58 10.54 5.75
CA LEU A 16 -11.29 11.25 5.78
C LEU A 16 -11.44 12.78 5.70
N MET A 17 -12.66 13.32 5.75
CA MET A 17 -12.94 14.76 5.61
C MET A 17 -12.19 15.64 6.61
N VAL A 18 -11.76 15.10 7.75
CA VAL A 18 -10.89 15.81 8.70
C VAL A 18 -9.60 16.33 8.04
N TYR A 19 -9.11 15.65 7.00
CA TYR A 19 -7.91 16.04 6.25
C TYR A 19 -8.18 17.02 5.11
N GLN A 20 -9.45 17.38 4.84
CA GLN A 20 -9.79 18.29 3.75
C GLN A 20 -9.14 19.65 3.97
N GLY A 21 -8.51 20.19 2.91
CA GLY A 21 -7.84 21.50 2.96
C GLY A 21 -6.50 21.50 3.70
N GLN A 22 -6.05 20.35 4.22
CA GLN A 22 -4.70 20.19 4.80
C GLN A 22 -3.64 19.81 3.75
N ASN A 23 -3.99 19.91 2.46
CA ASN A 23 -3.17 19.46 1.33
C ASN A 23 -2.66 18.00 1.47
N PRO A 24 -3.55 17.01 1.69
CA PRO A 24 -3.12 15.63 1.87
C PRO A 24 -2.58 15.03 0.56
N LEU A 25 -1.53 14.21 0.66
CA LEU A 25 -1.05 13.37 -0.44
C LEU A 25 -1.63 11.95 -0.32
N VAL A 26 -2.46 11.55 -1.28
CA VAL A 26 -3.05 10.21 -1.34
C VAL A 26 -2.17 9.29 -2.18
N LEU A 27 -1.53 8.32 -1.52
CA LEU A 27 -0.64 7.36 -2.17
C LEU A 27 -1.37 6.06 -2.51
N ALA A 28 -1.43 5.71 -3.79
CA ALA A 28 -2.14 4.53 -4.29
C ALA A 28 -1.20 3.33 -4.47
N ILE A 29 -1.62 2.15 -3.98
CA ILE A 29 -0.96 0.87 -4.29
C ILE A 29 -1.61 0.27 -5.55
N PRO A 30 -0.85 0.04 -6.65
CA PRO A 30 -1.41 -0.53 -7.87
C PRO A 30 -1.95 -1.96 -7.72
N ARG A 31 -2.87 -2.40 -8.58
CA ARG A 31 -3.54 -1.63 -9.67
C ARG A 31 -4.90 -1.08 -9.29
N GLY A 32 -5.60 -1.77 -8.39
CA GLY A 32 -7.00 -1.49 -8.07
C GLY A 32 -7.25 -0.17 -7.35
N ALA A 33 -6.29 0.31 -6.54
CA ALA A 33 -6.46 1.54 -5.76
C ALA A 33 -6.18 2.82 -6.56
N VAL A 34 -5.51 2.73 -7.73
CA VAL A 34 -5.18 3.91 -8.56
C VAL A 34 -6.42 4.73 -8.93
N PRO A 35 -7.49 4.16 -9.53
CA PRO A 35 -8.70 4.94 -9.81
C PRO A 35 -9.39 5.44 -8.54
N MET A 36 -9.27 4.72 -7.42
CA MET A 36 -9.90 5.10 -6.14
C MET A 36 -9.22 6.33 -5.51
N ALA A 37 -7.88 6.34 -5.50
CA ALA A 37 -7.12 7.42 -4.89
C ALA A 37 -7.33 8.77 -5.59
N LYS A 38 -7.63 8.77 -6.91
CA LYS A 38 -7.99 10.01 -7.62
C LYS A 38 -9.29 10.60 -7.09
N ILE A 39 -10.30 9.77 -6.82
CA ILE A 39 -11.58 10.17 -6.25
C ILE A 39 -11.37 10.74 -4.84
N ILE A 40 -10.55 10.06 -4.04
CA ILE A 40 -10.28 10.45 -2.65
C ILE A 40 -9.52 11.79 -2.60
N ALA A 41 -8.43 11.93 -3.35
CA ALA A 41 -7.65 13.17 -3.40
C ALA A 41 -8.50 14.36 -3.84
N ASN A 42 -9.32 14.20 -4.89
CA ASN A 42 -10.21 15.26 -5.36
C ASN A 42 -11.21 15.69 -4.28
N LYS A 43 -11.83 14.75 -3.54
CA LYS A 43 -12.77 15.06 -2.46
C LYS A 43 -12.08 15.77 -1.28
N LEU A 44 -10.84 15.39 -0.96
CA LEU A 44 -10.06 15.98 0.11
C LEU A 44 -9.36 17.30 -0.27
N GLN A 45 -9.48 17.75 -1.53
CA GLN A 45 -8.73 18.89 -2.07
C GLN A 45 -7.21 18.72 -1.88
N GLY A 46 -6.72 17.51 -2.12
CA GLY A 46 -5.31 17.15 -2.01
C GLY A 46 -4.72 16.66 -3.32
N GLU A 47 -3.53 16.07 -3.21
CA GLU A 47 -2.77 15.50 -4.31
C GLU A 47 -2.84 13.97 -4.29
N MET A 48 -2.41 13.35 -5.39
CA MET A 48 -2.34 11.90 -5.50
C MET A 48 -1.05 11.50 -6.20
N ASP A 49 -0.45 10.42 -5.71
CA ASP A 49 0.61 9.71 -6.42
C ASP A 49 0.46 8.18 -6.27
N VAL A 50 1.33 7.43 -6.94
CA VAL A 50 1.37 5.97 -6.93
C VAL A 50 2.64 5.49 -6.24
N VAL A 51 2.51 4.55 -5.30
CA VAL A 51 3.67 3.92 -4.66
C VAL A 51 3.94 2.57 -5.30
N LEU A 52 5.12 2.44 -5.90
CA LEU A 52 5.57 1.24 -6.62
C LEU A 52 6.42 0.36 -5.72
N VAL A 53 5.74 -0.43 -4.89
CA VAL A 53 6.42 -1.38 -3.99
C VAL A 53 6.07 -2.83 -4.32
N ARG A 54 7.03 -3.73 -4.08
CA ARG A 54 6.82 -5.18 -4.14
C ARG A 54 7.15 -5.82 -2.80
N LYS A 55 6.26 -6.70 -2.32
CA LYS A 55 6.52 -7.56 -1.15
C LYS A 55 7.68 -8.50 -1.44
N LEU A 56 8.60 -8.63 -0.50
CA LEU A 56 9.60 -9.70 -0.47
C LEU A 56 9.06 -10.82 0.44
N GLY A 57 8.77 -11.97 -0.17
CA GLY A 57 8.28 -13.15 0.55
C GLY A 57 9.43 -14.00 1.11
N ALA A 58 9.17 -14.77 2.16
CA ALA A 58 10.13 -15.74 2.68
C ALA A 58 10.37 -16.88 1.68
N PRO A 59 11.59 -17.47 1.64
CA PRO A 59 11.84 -18.73 0.95
C PRO A 59 10.84 -19.80 1.41
N GLY A 60 10.22 -20.52 0.46
CA GLY A 60 9.23 -21.56 0.76
C GLY A 60 7.86 -21.07 1.25
N ASN A 61 7.71 -19.78 1.63
CA ASN A 61 6.44 -19.20 2.06
C ASN A 61 6.24 -17.78 1.50
N PRO A 62 5.77 -17.63 0.23
CA PRO A 62 5.58 -16.33 -0.41
C PRO A 62 4.53 -15.43 0.26
N GLU A 63 3.64 -16.00 1.08
CA GLU A 63 2.65 -15.23 1.83
C GLU A 63 3.27 -14.47 3.00
N LEU A 64 4.29 -15.05 3.64
CA LEU A 64 5.04 -14.43 4.72
C LEU A 64 5.97 -13.32 4.18
N ALA A 65 5.67 -12.06 4.53
CA ALA A 65 6.50 -10.92 4.17
C ALA A 65 7.75 -10.84 5.07
N ILE A 66 8.93 -10.78 4.46
CA ILE A 66 10.22 -10.53 5.15
C ILE A 66 10.80 -9.15 4.80
N GLY A 67 10.14 -8.41 3.91
CA GLY A 67 10.57 -7.09 3.49
C GLY A 67 9.75 -6.53 2.32
N ALA A 68 10.23 -5.41 1.80
CA ALA A 68 9.71 -4.77 0.60
C ALA A 68 10.84 -4.12 -0.20
N ILE A 69 10.62 -3.96 -1.50
CA ILE A 69 11.51 -3.24 -2.41
C ILE A 69 10.71 -2.18 -3.16
N ASP A 70 11.29 -0.99 -3.33
CA ASP A 70 10.70 0.10 -4.12
C ASP A 70 11.23 0.13 -5.56
N GLU A 71 10.73 1.07 -6.37
CA GLU A 71 11.13 1.25 -7.77
C GLU A 71 12.58 1.67 -7.98
N THR A 72 13.23 2.21 -6.95
CA THR A 72 14.65 2.59 -6.99
C THR A 72 15.57 1.41 -6.69
N GLY A 73 15.00 0.31 -6.20
CA GLY A 73 15.73 -0.86 -5.72
C GLY A 73 16.14 -0.75 -4.26
N TRP A 74 15.65 0.24 -3.51
CA TRP A 74 15.87 0.31 -2.07
C TRP A 74 15.07 -0.79 -1.38
N VAL A 75 15.75 -1.51 -0.49
CA VAL A 75 15.20 -2.68 0.19
C VAL A 75 15.02 -2.38 1.67
N TYR A 76 13.79 -2.55 2.13
CA TYR A 76 13.46 -2.64 3.54
C TYR A 76 13.35 -4.11 3.94
N MET A 77 14.11 -4.52 4.96
CA MET A 77 14.00 -5.84 5.58
C MET A 77 13.39 -5.70 6.97
N THR A 78 12.50 -6.63 7.33
CA THR A 78 12.00 -6.69 8.71
C THR A 78 13.09 -7.19 9.66
N GLN A 79 12.98 -6.87 10.94
CA GLN A 79 13.96 -7.27 11.95
C GLN A 79 14.03 -8.81 12.09
N GLU A 80 12.92 -9.48 11.84
CA GLU A 80 12.75 -10.93 11.93
C GLU A 80 13.29 -11.67 10.69
N ALA A 81 13.56 -10.96 9.58
CA ALA A 81 14.00 -11.58 8.34
C ALA A 81 15.29 -12.38 8.51
N GLY A 82 16.22 -11.90 9.35
CA GLY A 82 17.45 -12.61 9.66
C GLY A 82 17.22 -13.97 10.32
N HIS A 83 16.17 -14.11 11.14
CA HIS A 83 15.85 -15.39 11.78
C HIS A 83 15.16 -16.35 10.81
N ILE A 84 14.29 -15.83 9.93
CA ILE A 84 13.50 -16.64 8.99
C ILE A 84 14.40 -17.25 7.90
N VAL A 85 15.42 -16.52 7.42
CA VAL A 85 16.30 -16.99 6.34
C VAL A 85 17.36 -18.00 6.84
N HIS A 86 17.68 -18.01 8.13
CA HIS A 86 18.67 -18.95 8.70
C HIS A 86 18.06 -20.23 9.28
N ASP A 87 16.73 -20.35 9.31
CA ASP A 87 16.07 -21.54 9.83
C ASP A 87 16.08 -22.65 8.76
N ILE A 88 16.93 -23.66 8.97
CA ILE A 88 17.21 -24.78 8.05
C ILE A 88 15.94 -25.59 7.71
N GLN A 89 14.84 -25.39 8.44
CA GLN A 89 13.54 -26.04 8.18
C GLN A 89 12.75 -25.48 6.99
N TYR A 90 13.23 -24.44 6.30
CA TYR A 90 12.59 -23.87 5.10
C TYR A 90 13.26 -24.24 3.76
N ILE A 91 14.23 -25.16 3.76
CA ILE A 91 14.76 -25.82 2.55
C ILE A 91 14.31 -27.28 2.52
#